data_AF-A0A7R9WDG2-F1
#
_entry.id   AF-A0A7R9WDG2-F1
#
_cell.length_a   1.000
_cell.length_b   1.000
_cell.length_c   1.000
_cell.angle_alpha   90.00
_cell.angle_beta   90.00
_cell.angle_gamma   90.00
#
_symmetry.space_group_name_H-M   'P 1'
#
loop_
_entity.id
_entity.type
_entity.pdbx_description
1 polymer ?
#
loop_
_entity_poly.entity_id
_entity_poly.type
_entity_poly.pdbx_seq_one_letter_code
_entity_poly.pdbx_strand_id
1 'polypeptide(L)'
;LDQLIYIPLPDRESRVSIFKANLRKSPIADDITFHDLADVTEGFSGADITEICQRAAKNAIRESITADIERQRRVEAGELSQEEADGLPDPVPYITRAHFEESMSKARRSVTPDIVKQYDDFTAKIKQQWAAEKEGDATTYDMDAAAEEQAREDALLEG
;
A
#
# COMPACT_ATOMS: atom_id res chain seq x y z
N LEU A 1 10.57 22.64 18.57
CA LEU A 1 9.39 23.14 17.83
C LEU A 1 8.80 21.92 17.14
N ASP A 2 7.57 21.54 17.49
CA ASP A 2 6.91 20.40 16.87
C ASP A 2 6.20 20.87 15.59
N GLN A 3 6.44 20.19 14.46
CA GLN A 3 5.80 20.48 13.18
C GLN A 3 4.61 19.56 12.97
N LEU A 4 3.45 20.14 12.64
CA LEU A 4 2.27 19.39 12.25
C LEU A 4 2.34 19.03 10.76
N ILE A 5 2.31 17.74 10.43
CA ILE A 5 2.35 17.23 9.05
C ILE A 5 1.10 16.38 8.79
N TYR A 6 0.35 16.71 7.74
CA TYR A 6 -0.78 15.92 7.26
C TYR A 6 -0.30 14.86 6.24
N ILE A 7 -0.73 13.61 6.43
CA ILE A 7 -0.47 12.49 5.52
C ILE A 7 -1.82 12.03 4.93
N PRO A 8 -2.07 12.24 3.63
CA PRO A 8 -3.32 11.84 3.00
C PRO A 8 -3.41 10.33 2.81
N LEU A 9 -4.59 9.84 2.42
CA LEU A 9 -4.74 8.47 1.92
C LEU A 9 -3.85 8.23 0.69
N PRO A 10 -3.37 7.00 0.48
CA PRO A 10 -2.48 6.69 -0.63
C PRO A 10 -3.20 6.90 -1.97
N ASP A 11 -2.55 7.62 -2.87
CA ASP A 11 -2.94 7.69 -4.28
C ASP A 11 -2.73 6.32 -4.97
N ARG A 12 -3.10 6.23 -6.24
CA ARG A 12 -3.02 4.99 -7.01
C ARG A 12 -1.62 4.38 -7.01
N GLU A 13 -0.59 5.17 -7.30
CA GLU A 13 0.80 4.68 -7.39
C GLU A 13 1.39 4.32 -6.02
N SER A 14 0.95 5.02 -4.97
CA SER A 14 1.23 4.66 -3.58
C SER A 14 0.60 3.30 -3.25
N ARG A 15 -0.65 3.04 -3.66
CA ARG A 15 -1.29 1.72 -3.47
C ARG A 15 -0.55 0.61 -4.22
N VAL A 16 -0.15 0.84 -5.46
CA VAL A 16 0.71 -0.10 -6.22
C VAL A 16 1.99 -0.41 -5.44
N SER A 17 2.64 0.61 -4.88
CA SER A 17 3.86 0.46 -4.08
C SER A 17 3.62 -0.32 -2.79
N ILE A 18 2.48 -0.12 -2.14
CA ILE A 18 2.06 -0.86 -0.94
C ILE A 18 1.83 -2.34 -1.28
N PHE A 19 1.15 -2.65 -2.39
CA PHE A 19 0.98 -4.04 -2.85
C PHE A 19 2.33 -4.70 -3.14
N LYS A 20 3.21 -4.02 -3.90
CA LYS A 20 4.58 -4.48 -4.18
C LYS A 20 5.34 -4.77 -2.89
N ALA A 21 5.28 -3.87 -1.91
CA ALA A 21 5.99 -4.03 -0.64
C ALA A 21 5.48 -5.22 0.17
N ASN A 22 4.15 -5.37 0.27
CA ASN A 22 3.49 -6.44 1.02
C ASN A 22 3.73 -7.83 0.39
N LEU A 23 3.73 -7.90 -0.94
CA LEU A 23 3.75 -9.17 -1.69
C LEU A 23 5.14 -9.51 -2.24
N ARG A 24 6.18 -8.71 -1.94
CA ARG A 24 7.55 -8.86 -2.48
C ARG A 24 8.15 -10.26 -2.35
N LYS A 25 7.76 -11.03 -1.34
CA LYS A 25 8.29 -12.38 -1.06
C LYS A 25 7.23 -13.48 -1.24
N SER A 26 6.08 -13.15 -1.83
CA SER A 26 4.97 -14.08 -2.01
C SER A 26 4.86 -14.47 -3.48
N PRO A 27 4.67 -15.75 -3.81
CA PRO A 27 4.38 -16.17 -5.17
C PRO A 27 2.95 -15.72 -5.52
N ILE A 28 2.81 -14.91 -6.58
CA ILE A 28 1.52 -14.38 -7.06
C ILE A 28 1.28 -14.94 -8.45
N ALA A 29 0.02 -15.27 -8.77
CA ALA A 29 -0.35 -15.70 -10.11
C ALA A 29 -0.04 -14.61 -11.15
N ASP A 30 0.36 -15.03 -12.35
CA ASP A 30 0.82 -14.18 -13.44
C ASP A 30 -0.28 -13.31 -14.07
N ASP A 31 -1.55 -13.72 -13.89
CA ASP A 31 -2.73 -12.99 -14.33
C ASP A 31 -3.12 -11.81 -13.41
N ILE A 32 -2.35 -11.56 -12.34
CA ILE A 32 -2.62 -10.50 -11.37
C ILE A 32 -1.60 -9.37 -11.54
N THR A 33 -2.10 -8.18 -11.86
CA THR A 33 -1.27 -6.97 -11.85
C THR A 33 -1.54 -6.13 -10.60
N PHE A 34 -0.50 -5.50 -10.04
CA PHE A 34 -0.67 -4.59 -8.90
C PHE A 34 -1.44 -3.31 -9.26
N HIS A 35 -1.50 -2.98 -10.56
CA HIS A 35 -2.32 -1.88 -11.05
C HIS A 35 -3.81 -2.20 -10.93
N ASP A 36 -4.23 -3.41 -11.35
CA ASP A 36 -5.64 -3.83 -11.20
C ASP A 36 -6.07 -3.85 -9.73
N LEU A 37 -5.21 -4.34 -8.84
CA LEU A 37 -5.48 -4.33 -7.40
C LEU A 37 -5.58 -2.90 -6.84
N ALA A 38 -4.74 -1.98 -7.32
CA ALA A 38 -4.78 -0.57 -6.92
C ALA A 38 -6.04 0.15 -7.42
N ASP A 39 -6.57 -0.24 -8.58
CA ASP A 39 -7.78 0.34 -9.18
C ASP A 39 -9.03 -0.02 -8.39
N VAL A 40 -9.12 -1.25 -7.86
CA VAL A 40 -10.27 -1.70 -7.04
C VAL A 40 -10.18 -1.35 -5.55
N THR A 41 -9.09 -0.70 -5.12
CA THR A 41 -8.84 -0.34 -3.70
C THR A 41 -8.79 1.17 -3.45
N GLU A 42 -9.50 1.96 -4.27
CA GLU A 42 -9.63 3.39 -4.04
C GLU A 42 -10.21 3.70 -2.65
N GLY A 43 -9.57 4.63 -1.94
CA GLY A 43 -9.98 5.05 -0.61
C GLY A 43 -9.67 4.05 0.51
N PHE A 44 -8.87 3.02 0.23
CA PHE A 44 -8.28 2.15 1.25
C PHE A 44 -7.03 2.80 1.84
N SER A 45 -6.85 2.65 3.15
CA SER A 45 -5.58 3.01 3.81
C SER A 45 -4.49 1.98 3.53
N GLY A 46 -3.24 2.33 3.83
CA GLY A 46 -2.14 1.35 3.74
C GLY A 46 -2.32 0.15 4.67
N ALA A 47 -2.99 0.33 5.82
CA ALA A 47 -3.33 -0.75 6.73
C ALA A 47 -4.38 -1.69 6.13
N ASP A 48 -5.42 -1.15 5.49
CA ASP A 48 -6.46 -1.95 4.84
C ASP A 48 -5.86 -2.81 3.70
N ILE A 49 -5.00 -2.23 2.87
CA ILE A 49 -4.31 -2.96 1.78
C ILE A 49 -3.41 -4.06 2.33
N THR A 50 -2.67 -3.76 3.40
CA THR A 50 -1.82 -4.73 4.09
C THR A 50 -2.65 -5.90 4.62
N GLU A 51 -3.80 -5.62 5.21
CA GLU A 51 -4.72 -6.66 5.69
C GLU A 51 -5.25 -7.52 4.53
N ILE A 52 -5.60 -6.92 3.39
CA ILE A 52 -6.04 -7.65 2.20
C ILE A 52 -4.98 -8.65 1.76
N CYS A 53 -3.72 -8.21 1.67
CA CYS A 53 -2.59 -9.06 1.26
C CYS A 53 -2.40 -10.23 2.23
N GLN A 54 -2.42 -9.96 3.54
CA GLN A 54 -2.26 -10.99 4.56
C GLN A 54 -3.39 -12.02 4.55
N ARG A 55 -4.63 -11.57 4.34
CA ARG A 55 -5.80 -12.45 4.25
C ARG A 55 -5.75 -13.33 3.00
N ALA A 56 -5.40 -12.77 1.84
CA ALA A 56 -5.23 -13.53 0.60
C ALA A 56 -4.17 -14.62 0.77
N ALA A 57 -3.00 -14.29 1.33
CA ALA A 57 -1.95 -15.26 1.62
C ALA A 57 -2.41 -16.35 2.61
N LYS A 58 -3.15 -15.98 3.66
CA LYS A 58 -3.72 -16.96 4.61
C LYS A 58 -4.74 -17.88 3.94
N ASN A 59 -5.51 -17.39 2.98
CA ASN A 59 -6.47 -18.22 2.25
C ASN A 59 -5.75 -19.25 1.38
N ALA A 60 -4.70 -18.84 0.65
CA ALA A 60 -3.85 -19.77 -0.10
C ALA A 60 -3.25 -20.87 0.79
N ILE A 61 -2.72 -20.48 1.97
CA ILE A 61 -2.15 -21.44 2.93
C ILE A 61 -3.21 -22.42 3.44
N ARG A 62 -4.43 -21.96 3.75
CA ARG A 62 -5.52 -22.85 4.20
C ARG A 62 -5.94 -23.83 3.11
N GLU A 63 -5.96 -23.40 1.86
CA GLU A 63 -6.27 -24.25 0.72
C GLU A 63 -5.20 -25.33 0.55
N SER A 64 -3.92 -24.96 0.61
CA SER A 64 -2.78 -25.89 0.55
C SER A 64 -2.88 -26.97 1.65
N ILE A 65 -3.11 -26.55 2.91
CA ILE A 65 -3.30 -27.48 4.03
C ILE A 65 -4.48 -28.43 3.78
N THR A 66 -5.59 -27.91 3.24
CA THR A 66 -6.79 -28.70 2.96
C THR A 66 -6.51 -29.75 1.87
N ALA A 67 -5.79 -29.35 0.82
CA ALA A 67 -5.40 -30.23 -0.27
C ALA A 67 -4.42 -31.33 0.19
N ASP A 68 -3.50 -31.01 1.10
CA ASP A 68 -2.58 -31.99 1.70
C ASP A 68 -3.32 -33.01 2.58
N ILE A 69 -4.29 -32.55 3.39
CA ILE A 69 -5.15 -33.45 4.17
C ILE A 69 -5.90 -34.41 3.25
N GLU A 70 -6.46 -33.91 2.14
CA GLU A 70 -7.18 -34.76 1.19
C GLU A 70 -6.24 -35.73 0.46
N ARG A 71 -5.03 -35.28 0.10
CA ARG A 71 -3.99 -36.14 -0.46
C ARG A 71 -3.67 -37.29 0.49
N GLN A 72 -3.50 -37.01 1.78
CA GLN A 72 -3.20 -38.03 2.78
C GLN A 72 -4.35 -39.03 2.95
N ARG A 73 -5.60 -38.57 2.92
CA ARG A 73 -6.78 -39.46 2.97
C ARG A 73 -6.84 -40.42 1.80
N ARG A 74 -6.48 -39.98 0.59
CA ARG A 74 -6.42 -40.85 -0.60
C ARG A 74 -5.35 -41.93 -0.46
N VAL A 75 -4.23 -41.63 0.20
CA VAL A 75 -3.21 -42.64 0.56
C VAL A 75 -3.77 -43.65 1.55
N GLU A 76 -4.43 -43.19 2.62
CA GLU A 76 -5.04 -44.05 3.64
C GLU A 76 -6.17 -44.94 3.08
N ALA A 77 -6.93 -44.44 2.10
CA ALA A 77 -7.96 -45.17 1.39
C ALA A 77 -7.41 -46.18 0.36
N GLY A 78 -6.09 -46.19 0.13
CA GLY A 78 -5.44 -47.05 -0.86
C GLY A 78 -5.66 -46.61 -2.31
N GLU A 79 -6.14 -45.40 -2.55
CA GLU A 79 -6.31 -44.82 -3.89
C GLU A 79 -4.99 -44.34 -4.51
N LEU A 80 -3.99 -44.05 -3.67
CA LEU A 80 -2.64 -43.61 -4.01
C LEU A 80 -1.64 -44.30 -3.09
N SER A 81 -0.45 -44.59 -3.59
CA SER A 81 0.70 -44.89 -2.74
C SER A 81 1.30 -43.60 -2.15
N GLN A 82 2.06 -43.72 -1.05
CA GLN A 82 2.78 -42.57 -0.48
C GLN A 82 3.78 -41.97 -1.47
N GLU A 83 4.48 -42.81 -2.25
CA GLU A 83 5.46 -42.36 -3.24
C GLU A 83 4.80 -41.55 -4.38
N GLU A 84 3.61 -41.96 -4.84
CA GLU A 84 2.84 -41.19 -5.80
C GLU A 84 2.35 -39.87 -5.21
N ALA A 85 1.85 -39.87 -3.98
CA ALA A 85 1.38 -38.67 -3.29
C ALA A 85 2.51 -37.63 -3.09
N ASP A 86 3.69 -38.07 -2.69
CA ASP A 86 4.86 -37.20 -2.49
C ASP A 86 5.37 -36.63 -3.83
N GLY A 87 5.17 -37.35 -4.93
CA GLY A 87 5.52 -36.90 -6.29
C GLY A 87 4.54 -35.91 -6.91
N LEU A 88 3.36 -35.70 -6.32
CA LEU A 88 2.37 -34.74 -6.83
C LEU A 88 2.84 -33.29 -6.59
N PRO A 89 2.63 -32.38 -7.56
CA PRO A 89 3.00 -30.98 -7.43
C PRO A 89 2.27 -30.31 -6.26
N ASP A 90 2.78 -29.16 -5.81
CA ASP A 90 2.09 -28.29 -4.86
C ASP A 90 0.70 -27.92 -5.44
N PRO A 91 -0.41 -28.20 -4.71
CA PRO A 91 -1.74 -27.89 -5.19
C PRO A 91 -2.03 -26.39 -5.23
N VAL A 92 -1.30 -25.56 -4.47
CA VAL A 92 -1.52 -24.10 -4.38
C VAL A 92 -0.19 -23.33 -4.47
N PRO A 93 0.48 -23.34 -5.63
CA PRO A 93 1.81 -22.77 -5.78
C PRO A 93 1.85 -21.24 -5.78
N TYR A 94 0.70 -20.57 -5.96
CA TYR A 94 0.59 -19.12 -6.05
C TYR A 94 -0.62 -18.59 -5.29
N ILE A 95 -0.54 -17.35 -4.81
CA ILE A 95 -1.71 -16.59 -4.39
C ILE A 95 -2.47 -16.17 -5.66
N THR A 96 -3.70 -16.64 -5.77
CA THR A 96 -4.56 -16.48 -6.95
C THR A 96 -5.52 -15.31 -6.81
N ARG A 97 -6.16 -14.94 -7.93
CA ARG A 97 -7.22 -13.93 -7.96
C ARG A 97 -8.36 -14.26 -7.00
N ALA A 98 -8.75 -15.54 -6.92
CA ALA A 98 -9.80 -16.00 -6.01
C ALA A 98 -9.45 -15.71 -4.53
N HIS A 99 -8.17 -15.84 -4.14
CA HIS A 99 -7.74 -15.50 -2.76
C HIS A 99 -7.87 -14.01 -2.48
N PHE A 100 -7.55 -13.15 -3.45
CA PHE A 100 -7.73 -11.70 -3.33
C PHE A 100 -9.20 -11.31 -3.32
N GLU A 101 -10.02 -11.88 -4.19
CA GLU A 101 -11.46 -11.62 -4.24
C GLU A 101 -12.14 -12.00 -2.91
N GLU A 102 -11.82 -13.17 -2.37
CA GLU A 102 -12.34 -13.59 -1.08
C GLU A 102 -11.90 -12.65 0.04
N SER A 103 -10.63 -12.23 0.03
CA SER A 103 -10.08 -11.27 0.99
C SER A 103 -10.78 -9.90 0.91
N MET A 104 -10.94 -9.36 -0.30
CA MET A 104 -11.56 -8.06 -0.57
C MET A 104 -13.06 -8.05 -0.25
N SER A 105 -13.78 -9.15 -0.48
CA SER A 105 -15.20 -9.27 -0.12
C SER A 105 -15.45 -9.05 1.38
N LYS A 106 -14.45 -9.32 2.22
CA LYS A 106 -14.47 -9.18 3.68
C LYS A 106 -13.74 -7.94 4.16
N ALA A 107 -13.06 -7.22 3.27
CA ALA A 107 -12.30 -6.03 3.62
C ALA A 107 -13.24 -4.83 3.76
N ARG A 108 -12.97 -3.98 4.75
CA ARG A 108 -13.70 -2.71 4.96
C ARG A 108 -12.71 -1.57 4.90
N ARG A 109 -13.10 -0.48 4.27
CA ARG A 109 -12.35 0.79 4.34
C ARG A 109 -12.40 1.29 5.78
N SER A 110 -11.25 1.36 6.44
CA SER A 110 -11.18 1.87 7.82
C SER A 110 -11.35 3.40 7.87
N VAL A 111 -11.01 4.09 6.79
CA VAL A 111 -11.13 5.55 6.67
C VAL A 111 -12.30 5.89 5.75
N THR A 112 -13.31 6.55 6.32
CA THR A 112 -14.49 7.00 5.58
C THR A 112 -14.25 8.34 4.87
N PRO A 113 -14.99 8.64 3.79
CA PRO A 113 -14.89 9.95 3.12
C PRO A 113 -15.12 11.16 4.04
N ASP A 114 -16.00 11.02 5.04
CA ASP A 114 -16.26 12.10 6.01
C ASP A 114 -15.04 12.42 6.87
N ILE A 115 -14.29 11.39 7.28
CA ILE A 115 -13.05 11.55 8.03
C ILE A 115 -12.02 12.27 7.16
N VAL A 116 -11.85 11.84 5.90
CA VAL A 116 -10.93 12.49 4.95
C VAL A 116 -11.25 13.97 4.81
N LYS A 117 -12.53 14.29 4.57
CA LYS A 117 -12.99 15.67 4.41
C LYS A 117 -12.70 16.54 5.64
N GLN A 118 -12.93 16.03 6.83
CA GLN A 118 -12.66 16.77 8.08
C GLN A 118 -11.16 17.15 8.19
N TYR A 119 -10.27 16.23 7.84
CA TYR A 119 -8.82 16.49 7.87
C TYR A 119 -8.36 17.42 6.75
N ASP A 120 -8.95 17.33 5.55
CA ASP A 120 -8.67 18.25 4.45
C ASP A 120 -9.09 19.68 4.82
N ASP A 121 -10.31 19.86 5.34
CA ASP A 121 -10.83 21.15 5.79
C ASP A 121 -9.96 21.74 6.92
N PHE A 122 -9.52 20.89 7.86
CA PHE A 122 -8.64 21.30 8.96
C PHE A 122 -7.27 21.75 8.44
N THR A 123 -6.67 20.99 7.51
CA THR A 123 -5.37 21.30 6.92
C THR A 123 -5.43 22.61 6.11
N ALA A 124 -6.53 22.86 5.39
CA ALA A 124 -6.74 24.11 4.66
C ALA A 124 -6.81 25.33 5.61
N LYS A 125 -7.54 25.22 6.72
CA LYS A 125 -7.63 26.28 7.74
C LYS A 125 -6.28 26.59 8.38
N ILE A 126 -5.53 25.57 8.76
CA ILE A 126 -4.20 25.72 9.35
C ILE A 126 -3.24 26.41 8.36
N LYS A 127 -3.23 25.97 7.09
CA LYS A 127 -2.41 26.61 6.04
C LYS A 127 -2.78 28.08 5.84
N GLN A 128 -4.07 28.42 5.89
CA GLN A 128 -4.54 29.80 5.79
C GLN A 128 -4.08 30.64 6.99
N GLN A 129 -4.13 30.09 8.21
CA GLN A 129 -3.62 30.76 9.41
C GLN A 129 -2.12 31.00 9.35
N TRP A 130 -1.33 29.98 8.97
CA TRP A 130 0.12 30.14 8.82
C TRP A 130 0.52 31.10 7.70
N ALA A 131 -0.24 31.16 6.61
CA ALA A 131 -0.03 32.14 5.56
C ALA A 131 -0.29 33.58 6.06
N ALA A 132 -1.38 33.78 6.81
CA ALA A 132 -1.72 35.08 7.40
C ALA A 132 -0.73 35.51 8.50
N GLU A 133 -0.20 34.58 9.29
CA GLU A 133 0.85 34.83 10.28
C GLU A 133 2.18 35.20 9.61
N LYS A 134 2.55 34.53 8.51
CA LYS A 134 3.74 34.90 7.71
C LYS A 134 3.62 36.28 7.07
N GLU A 135 2.43 36.70 6.68
CA GLU A 135 2.18 38.03 6.10
C GLU A 135 2.27 39.16 7.15
N GLY A 136 2.20 38.83 8.45
CA GLY A 136 2.38 39.76 9.57
C GLY A 136 3.79 39.77 10.19
N ASP A 137 4.68 38.86 9.78
CA ASP A 137 6.03 38.72 10.31
C ASP A 137 7.07 39.33 9.34
N ALA A 138 7.46 40.58 9.58
CA ALA A 138 8.47 41.31 8.80
C ALA A 138 9.91 40.74 8.92
N THR A 139 10.09 39.55 9.50
CA THR A 139 11.38 38.86 9.65
C THR A 139 11.55 37.57 8.84
N THR A 140 10.73 37.31 7.82
CA THR A 140 11.02 36.23 6.88
C THR A 140 12.25 36.58 6.02
N TYR A 141 13.37 35.89 6.25
CA TYR A 141 14.50 35.86 5.31
C TYR A 141 13.98 35.34 3.96
N ASP A 142 13.93 36.22 2.97
CA ASP A 142 13.57 35.89 1.60
C ASP A 142 14.75 35.17 0.95
N MET A 143 14.64 33.83 0.90
CA MET A 143 15.68 32.96 0.34
C MET A 143 15.84 33.17 -1.17
N ASP A 144 14.79 33.63 -1.86
CA ASP A 144 14.85 33.90 -3.29
C ASP A 144 15.60 35.23 -3.53
N ALA A 145 15.34 36.26 -2.71
CA ALA A 145 16.09 37.51 -2.76
C ALA A 145 17.57 37.33 -2.35
N ALA A 146 17.86 36.51 -1.34
CA ALA A 146 19.22 36.20 -0.94
C ALA A 146 19.98 35.39 -2.01
N ALA A 147 19.30 34.51 -2.74
CA ALA A 147 19.89 33.76 -3.85
C ALA A 147 20.18 34.67 -5.07
N GLU A 148 19.31 35.65 -5.36
CA GLU A 148 19.55 36.64 -6.42
C GLU A 148 20.72 37.58 -6.08
N GLU A 149 20.86 37.98 -4.83
CA GLU A 149 21.98 38.83 -4.37
C GLU A 149 23.31 38.08 -4.44
N GLN A 150 23.35 36.81 -4.00
CA GLN A 150 24.54 35.96 -4.11
C GLN A 150 24.94 35.73 -5.57
N ALA A 151 23.98 35.42 -6.45
CA ALA A 151 24.24 35.24 -7.88
C ALA A 151 24.79 36.51 -8.55
N ARG A 152 24.39 37.69 -8.05
CA ARG A 152 24.88 38.97 -8.55
C ARG A 152 26.29 39.29 -8.07
N GLU A 153 26.62 38.95 -6.82
CA GLU A 153 27.98 39.08 -6.29
C GLU A 153 28.97 38.12 -6.96
N ASP A 154 28.57 36.87 -7.18
CA ASP A 154 29.40 35.87 -7.87
C ASP A 154 29.71 36.31 -9.33
N ALA A 155 28.73 36.89 -10.03
CA ALA A 155 28.91 37.42 -11.38
C ALA A 155 29.84 38.65 -11.46
N LEU A 156 30.01 39.39 -10.35
CA LEU A 156 30.93 40.52 -10.26
C LEU A 156 32.38 40.11 -9.96
N LEU A 157 32.59 38.90 -9.43
CA LEU A 157 33.92 38.36 -9.12
C LEU A 157 34.54 37.58 -10.27
N GLU A 158 33.75 37.16 -11.27
CA GLU A 158 34.21 36.42 -12.46
C GLU A 158 34.50 37.30 -13.70
N GLY A 159 34.42 38.63 -13.59
CA GLY A 159 34.73 39.59 -14.66
C GLY A 159 35.99 40.41 -14.39
#